data_AF-A0A0W0YUQ5-F1
#
_entry.id   AF-A0A0W0YUQ5-F1
#
_cell.length_a   1.000
_cell.length_b   1.000
_cell.length_c   1.000
_cell.angle_alpha   90.00
_cell.angle_beta   90.00
_cell.angle_gamma   90.00
#
_symmetry.space_group_name_H-M   'P 1'
#
loop_
_entity.id
_entity.type
_entity.pdbx_description
1 polymer ?
#
loop_
_entity_poly.entity_id
_entity_poly.type
_entity_poly.pdbx_seq_one_letter_code
_entity_poly.pdbx_strand_id
1 'polypeptide(L)'
;MSRFPNKTHHELRQYFKKLSLEQLNEQNCFYGQHFENLEDKLDECNQALVTEIRHRHILQEQKNNHELTYDSVVESEQGFRLSLESLNDITDHSERFLARKSIGISPMELYNQKLSDISTPMYQSNLMIEHLTKRLDDLTKKKSGAISELKILNSIIQEKEQLIRSSQLVREYSK
;
A
#
# COMPACT_ATOMS: atom_id res chain seq x y z
N MET A 1 -13.02 4.83 -9.30
CA MET A 1 -12.67 5.77 -10.38
C MET A 1 -13.57 6.98 -10.21
N SER A 2 -13.08 8.23 -10.14
CA SER A 2 -14.01 9.38 -10.25
C SER A 2 -14.83 9.18 -11.53
N ARG A 3 -16.13 9.50 -11.50
CA ARG A 3 -17.01 9.14 -12.62
C ARG A 3 -16.68 9.95 -13.88
N PHE A 4 -16.04 11.11 -13.69
CA PHE A 4 -15.58 12.00 -14.75
C PHE A 4 -14.13 12.45 -14.52
N PRO A 5 -13.15 11.54 -14.67
CA PRO A 5 -11.77 11.77 -14.22
C PRO A 5 -11.03 12.85 -15.03
N ASN A 6 -11.52 13.19 -16.23
CA ASN A 6 -10.88 14.14 -17.15
C ASN A 6 -11.72 15.41 -17.38
N LYS A 7 -12.74 15.67 -16.56
CA LYS A 7 -13.59 16.85 -16.73
C LYS A 7 -13.28 17.89 -15.66
N THR A 8 -13.07 19.12 -16.09
CA THR A 8 -13.03 20.27 -15.19
C THR A 8 -14.40 20.51 -14.57
N HIS A 9 -14.45 21.21 -13.43
CA HIS A 9 -15.72 21.59 -12.79
C HIS A 9 -16.67 22.33 -13.74
N HIS A 10 -16.12 23.17 -14.64
CA HIS A 10 -16.90 23.92 -15.62
C HIS A 10 -17.56 23.00 -16.66
N GLU A 11 -16.79 22.05 -17.22
CA GLU A 11 -17.29 21.08 -18.20
C GLU A 11 -18.33 20.13 -17.60
N LEU A 12 -18.12 19.71 -16.35
CA LEU A 12 -19.07 18.93 -15.57
C LEU A 12 -20.39 19.69 -15.37
N ARG A 13 -20.31 20.96 -14.99
CA ARG A 13 -21.49 21.81 -14.81
C ARG A 13 -22.26 22.01 -16.11
N GLN A 14 -21.56 22.26 -17.22
CA GLN A 14 -22.20 22.36 -18.54
C GLN A 14 -22.85 21.04 -18.96
N TYR A 15 -22.20 19.90 -18.70
CA TYR A 15 -22.73 18.58 -18.99
C TYR A 15 -24.03 18.31 -18.20
N PHE A 16 -24.01 18.47 -16.88
CA PHE A 16 -25.19 18.25 -16.04
C PHE A 16 -26.33 19.23 -16.37
N LYS A 17 -26.05 20.48 -16.75
CA LYS A 17 -27.09 21.43 -17.18
C LYS A 17 -27.87 20.94 -18.40
N LYS A 18 -27.28 20.14 -19.29
CA LYS A 18 -27.94 19.59 -20.48
C LYS A 18 -28.88 18.42 -20.19
N LEU A 19 -28.74 17.74 -19.04
CA LEU A 19 -29.52 16.55 -18.68
C LEU A 19 -30.91 16.91 -18.13
N SER A 20 -31.90 16.02 -18.26
CA SER A 20 -33.21 16.19 -17.60
C SER A 20 -33.10 16.00 -16.08
N LEU A 21 -34.11 16.45 -15.32
CA LEU A 21 -34.12 16.28 -13.86
C LEU A 21 -34.13 14.79 -13.46
N GLU A 22 -34.88 13.95 -14.18
CA GLU A 22 -34.89 12.49 -13.97
C GLU A 22 -33.49 11.89 -14.18
N GLN A 23 -32.82 12.26 -15.27
CA GLN A 23 -31.45 11.80 -15.55
C GLN A 23 -30.45 12.24 -14.48
N LEU A 24 -30.61 13.44 -13.92
CA LEU A 24 -29.75 13.92 -12.82
C LEU A 24 -29.99 13.14 -11.53
N ASN A 25 -31.25 12.82 -11.22
CA ASN A 25 -31.61 12.02 -10.04
C ASN A 25 -31.12 10.57 -10.16
N GLU A 26 -31.25 9.95 -11.34
CA GLU A 26 -30.65 8.64 -11.61
C GLU A 26 -29.13 8.68 -11.40
N GLN A 27 -28.44 9.68 -11.95
CA GLN A 27 -27.00 9.86 -11.75
C GLN A 27 -26.64 9.99 -10.27
N ASN A 28 -27.46 10.67 -9.47
CA ASN A 28 -27.28 10.85 -8.04
C ASN A 28 -27.35 9.51 -7.28
N CYS A 29 -28.34 8.66 -7.59
CA CYS A 29 -28.48 7.34 -6.98
C CYS A 29 -27.23 6.46 -7.17
N PHE A 30 -26.58 6.53 -8.34
CA PHE A 30 -25.36 5.78 -8.62
C PHE A 30 -24.14 6.25 -7.81
N TYR A 31 -24.12 7.48 -7.29
CA TYR A 31 -23.01 7.94 -6.46
C TYR A 31 -22.98 7.23 -5.09
N GLY A 32 -24.12 6.76 -4.56
CA GLY A 32 -24.16 6.00 -3.30
C GLY A 32 -23.29 4.75 -3.35
N GLN A 33 -23.60 3.84 -4.29
CA GLN A 33 -22.83 2.62 -4.50
C GLN A 33 -21.36 2.90 -4.86
N HIS A 34 -21.09 4.02 -5.52
CA HIS A 34 -19.73 4.43 -5.86
C HIS A 34 -18.90 4.79 -4.62
N PHE A 35 -19.49 5.49 -3.65
CA PHE A 35 -18.82 5.84 -2.39
C PHE A 35 -18.61 4.62 -1.51
N GLU A 36 -19.59 3.73 -1.40
CA GLU A 36 -19.46 2.45 -0.67
C GLU A 36 -18.25 1.66 -1.20
N ASN A 37 -18.19 1.46 -2.52
CA ASN A 37 -17.05 0.79 -3.17
C ASN A 37 -15.70 1.48 -2.96
N LEU A 38 -15.68 2.81 -2.76
CA LEU A 38 -14.45 3.54 -2.47
C LEU A 38 -14.04 3.40 -1.01
N GLU A 39 -15.01 3.35 -0.10
CA GLU A 39 -14.79 3.12 1.33
C GLU A 39 -14.27 1.71 1.57
N ASP A 40 -14.90 0.69 0.97
CA ASP A 40 -14.42 -0.70 1.04
C ASP A 40 -12.95 -0.80 0.60
N LYS A 41 -12.59 -0.16 -0.52
CA LYS A 41 -11.22 -0.15 -1.04
C LYS A 41 -10.24 0.61 -0.16
N LEU A 42 -10.70 1.67 0.51
CA LEU A 42 -9.87 2.42 1.47
C LEU A 42 -9.62 1.56 2.70
N ASP A 43 -10.65 0.89 3.21
CA ASP A 43 -10.56 0.03 4.39
C ASP A 43 -9.66 -1.19 4.12
N GLU A 44 -9.84 -1.87 2.98
CA GLU A 44 -8.93 -2.94 2.53
C GLU A 44 -7.48 -2.46 2.47
N CYS A 45 -7.24 -1.29 1.87
CA CYS A 45 -5.90 -0.73 1.72
C CYS A 45 -5.28 -0.35 3.07
N ASN A 46 -6.08 0.21 3.98
CA ASN A 46 -5.66 0.54 5.34
C ASN A 46 -5.32 -0.71 6.15
N GLN A 47 -6.16 -1.74 6.08
CA GLN A 47 -5.90 -3.02 6.77
C GLN A 47 -4.63 -3.69 6.24
N ALA A 48 -4.43 -3.69 4.92
CA ALA A 48 -3.20 -4.19 4.31
C ALA A 48 -1.97 -3.39 4.79
N LEU A 49 -2.07 -2.05 4.85
CA LEU A 49 -0.99 -1.19 5.30
C LEU A 49 -0.63 -1.45 6.77
N VAL A 50 -1.61 -1.55 7.66
CA VAL A 50 -1.40 -1.87 9.07
C VAL A 50 -0.73 -3.24 9.24
N THR A 51 -1.16 -4.22 8.45
CA THR A 51 -0.60 -5.57 8.48
C THR A 51 0.87 -5.57 8.03
N GLU A 52 1.18 -4.89 6.93
CA GLU A 52 2.56 -4.76 6.43
C GLU A 52 3.46 -3.98 7.39
N ILE A 53 2.98 -2.89 7.99
CA ILE A 53 3.75 -2.14 9.00
C ILE A 53 4.07 -3.03 10.20
N ARG A 54 3.11 -3.86 10.66
CA ARG A 54 3.35 -4.81 11.74
C ARG A 54 4.38 -5.87 11.34
N HIS A 55 4.25 -6.43 10.14
CA HIS A 55 5.22 -7.40 9.61
C HIS A 55 6.64 -6.81 9.53
N ARG A 56 6.78 -5.57 9.04
CA ARG A 56 8.04 -4.83 9.03
C ARG A 56 8.62 -4.66 10.44
N HIS A 57 7.80 -4.35 11.44
CA HIS A 57 8.25 -4.21 12.82
C HIS A 57 8.81 -5.53 13.36
N ILE A 58 8.15 -6.65 13.10
CA ILE A 58 8.62 -7.98 13.49
C ILE A 58 9.99 -8.28 12.85
N LEU A 59 10.14 -8.01 11.55
CA LEU A 59 11.41 -8.21 10.85
C LEU A 59 12.53 -7.30 11.41
N GLN A 60 12.20 -6.06 11.78
CA GLN A 60 13.15 -5.15 12.41
C GLN A 60 13.60 -5.68 13.78
N GLU A 61 12.69 -6.21 14.58
CA GLU A 61 13.03 -6.83 15.86
C GLU A 61 13.91 -8.07 15.67
N GLN A 62 13.59 -8.93 14.70
CA GLN A 62 14.43 -10.07 14.33
C GLN A 62 15.83 -9.64 13.91
N LYS A 63 15.94 -8.59 13.10
CA LYS A 63 17.22 -8.02 12.68
C LYS A 63 18.02 -7.52 13.88
N ASN A 64 17.41 -6.75 14.77
CA ASN A 64 18.07 -6.23 15.95
C ASN A 64 18.58 -7.37 16.84
N ASN A 65 17.75 -8.38 17.08
CA ASN A 65 18.13 -9.56 17.87
C ASN A 65 19.27 -10.34 17.21
N HIS A 66 19.27 -10.46 15.88
CA HIS A 66 20.36 -11.09 15.14
C HIS A 66 21.65 -10.28 15.27
N GLU A 67 21.60 -8.96 15.13
CA GLU A 67 22.76 -8.07 15.28
C GLU A 67 23.37 -8.13 16.69
N LEU A 68 22.57 -8.35 17.74
CA LEU A 68 23.09 -8.58 19.11
C LEU A 68 23.94 -9.85 19.25
N THR A 69 23.80 -10.81 18.33
CA THR A 69 24.62 -12.04 18.34
C THR A 69 26.00 -11.86 17.72
N TYR A 70 26.28 -10.70 17.13
CA TYR A 70 27.48 -10.46 16.32
C TYR A 70 28.78 -10.77 17.08
N ASP A 71 28.94 -10.29 18.31
CA ASP A 71 30.18 -10.50 19.07
C ASP A 71 30.42 -11.99 19.34
N SER A 72 29.38 -12.74 19.68
CA SER A 72 29.46 -14.20 19.87
C SER A 72 29.81 -14.94 18.58
N VAL A 73 29.31 -14.45 17.44
CA VAL A 73 29.67 -14.99 16.12
C VAL A 73 31.13 -14.70 15.79
N VAL A 74 31.64 -13.50 16.12
CA VAL A 74 33.05 -13.14 15.93
C VAL A 74 33.97 -14.05 16.75
N GLU A 75 33.62 -14.33 18.01
CA GLU A 75 34.36 -15.28 18.85
C GLU A 75 34.34 -16.70 18.25
N SER A 76 33.16 -17.15 17.79
CA SER A 76 33.00 -18.46 17.16
C SER A 76 33.79 -18.58 15.85
N GLU A 77 33.84 -17.50 15.06
CA GLU A 77 34.62 -17.42 13.82
C GLU A 77 36.12 -17.53 14.08
N GLN A 78 36.62 -16.95 15.18
CA GLN A 78 38.02 -17.13 15.56
C GLN A 78 38.34 -18.61 15.84
N GLY A 79 37.49 -19.30 16.61
CA GLY A 79 37.63 -20.73 16.87
C GLY A 79 37.54 -21.58 15.60
N PHE A 80 36.65 -21.22 14.68
CA PHE A 80 36.54 -21.84 13.37
C PHE A 80 37.82 -21.68 12.53
N ARG A 81 38.39 -20.48 12.49
CA ARG A 81 39.64 -20.20 11.77
C ARG A 81 40.83 -20.93 12.35
N LEU A 82 40.95 -21.01 13.68
CA LEU A 82 41.99 -21.81 14.35
C LEU A 82 41.85 -23.30 14.02
N SER A 83 40.61 -23.81 13.97
CA SER A 83 40.33 -25.19 13.57
C SER A 83 40.71 -25.45 12.11
N LEU A 84 40.51 -24.50 11.21
CA LEU A 84 40.97 -24.62 9.82
C LEU A 84 42.48 -24.58 9.69
N GLU A 85 43.15 -23.76 10.50
CA GLU A 85 44.60 -23.61 10.49
C GLU A 85 45.30 -24.88 10.96
N SER A 86 44.80 -25.53 12.02
CA SER A 86 45.36 -26.78 12.55
C SER A 86 45.31 -27.95 11.55
N LEU A 87 44.39 -27.93 10.58
CA LEU A 87 44.35 -28.95 9.52
C LEU A 87 45.50 -28.84 8.52
N ASN A 88 46.25 -27.73 8.50
CA ASN A 88 47.38 -27.59 7.57
C ASN A 88 48.53 -28.55 7.88
N ASP A 89 48.60 -29.04 9.12
CA ASP A 89 49.59 -30.00 9.60
C ASP A 89 49.33 -31.44 9.10
N ILE A 90 48.11 -31.74 8.62
CA ILE A 90 47.75 -33.06 8.08
C ILE A 90 48.40 -33.25 6.70
N THR A 91 49.49 -34.01 6.62
CA THR A 91 50.25 -34.20 5.38
C THR A 91 49.48 -34.94 4.28
N ASP A 92 48.62 -35.91 4.64
CA ASP A 92 47.77 -36.61 3.68
C ASP A 92 46.66 -35.70 3.13
N HIS A 93 46.60 -35.58 1.80
CA HIS A 93 45.64 -34.69 1.14
C HIS A 93 44.19 -35.17 1.25
N SER A 94 43.97 -36.48 1.28
CA SER A 94 42.62 -37.05 1.34
C SER A 94 42.03 -36.87 2.74
N GLU A 95 42.83 -37.13 3.76
CA GLU A 95 42.50 -36.89 5.17
C GLU A 95 42.25 -35.40 5.43
N ARG A 96 43.13 -34.52 4.92
CA ARG A 96 42.95 -33.05 5.03
C ARG A 96 41.66 -32.57 4.37
N PHE A 97 41.33 -33.12 3.20
CA PHE A 97 40.10 -32.77 2.48
C PHE A 97 38.85 -33.21 3.27
N LEU A 98 38.82 -34.44 3.78
CA LEU A 98 37.71 -34.94 4.58
C LEU A 98 37.57 -34.16 5.90
N ALA A 99 38.68 -33.85 6.56
CA ALA A 99 38.69 -33.04 7.77
C ALA A 99 38.14 -31.62 7.52
N ARG A 100 38.58 -30.94 6.45
CA ARG A 100 38.04 -29.63 6.07
C ARG A 100 36.54 -29.68 5.80
N LYS A 101 36.05 -30.75 5.16
CA LYS A 101 34.62 -30.93 4.91
C LYS A 101 33.82 -31.12 6.21
N SER A 102 34.41 -31.77 7.22
CA SER A 102 33.75 -31.99 8.53
C SER A 102 33.64 -30.72 9.39
N ILE A 103 34.54 -29.74 9.21
CA ILE A 103 34.50 -28.46 9.95
C ILE A 103 33.24 -27.64 9.61
N GLY A 104 32.71 -27.80 8.41
CA GLY A 104 31.45 -27.16 8.01
C GLY A 104 31.62 -25.71 7.55
N ILE A 105 30.58 -24.91 7.77
CA ILE A 105 30.43 -23.54 7.23
C ILE A 105 30.91 -22.53 8.28
N SER A 106 31.50 -21.43 7.81
CA SER A 106 31.92 -20.32 8.67
C SER A 106 30.72 -19.77 9.49
N PRO A 107 30.86 -19.61 10.81
CA PRO A 107 29.88 -18.89 11.63
C PRO A 107 29.54 -17.50 11.07
N MET A 108 30.54 -16.77 10.57
CA MET A 108 30.33 -15.45 9.96
C MET A 108 29.52 -15.54 8.65
N GLU A 109 29.76 -16.58 7.83
CA GLU A 109 28.98 -16.81 6.62
C GLU A 109 27.50 -17.11 6.93
N LEU A 110 27.23 -17.98 7.91
CA LEU A 110 25.87 -18.26 8.38
C LEU A 110 25.18 -17.02 8.96
N TYR A 111 25.93 -16.20 9.69
CA TYR A 111 25.42 -14.93 10.21
C TYR A 111 25.02 -13.97 9.10
N ASN A 112 25.87 -13.80 8.09
CA ASN A 112 25.58 -12.93 6.95
C ASN A 112 24.41 -13.45 6.11
N GLN A 113 24.31 -14.78 5.94
CA GLN A 113 23.18 -15.40 5.27
C GLN A 113 21.87 -15.08 5.97
N LYS A 114 21.79 -15.31 7.29
CA LYS A 114 20.60 -14.97 8.08
C LYS A 114 20.26 -13.48 8.03
N LEU A 115 21.27 -12.61 8.09
CA LEU A 115 21.07 -11.18 7.97
C LEU A 115 20.47 -10.80 6.60
N SER A 116 20.92 -11.45 5.53
CA SER A 116 20.34 -11.29 4.19
C SER A 116 18.90 -11.79 4.13
N ASP A 117 18.61 -12.96 4.71
CA ASP A 117 17.28 -13.56 4.76
C ASP A 117 16.26 -12.68 5.51
N ILE A 118 16.71 -11.82 6.42
CA ILE A 118 15.86 -10.82 7.10
C ILE A 118 15.81 -9.50 6.29
N SER A 119 16.95 -9.06 5.76
CA SER A 119 17.06 -7.77 5.08
C SER A 119 16.29 -7.73 3.75
N THR A 120 16.25 -8.84 3.01
CA THR A 120 15.50 -8.91 1.74
C THR A 120 13.98 -8.77 1.95
N PRO A 121 13.33 -9.52 2.86
CA PRO A 121 11.92 -9.29 3.21
C PRO A 121 11.64 -7.89 3.76
N MET A 122 12.56 -7.32 4.55
CA MET A 122 12.40 -5.94 5.02
C MET A 122 12.34 -4.94 3.87
N TYR A 123 13.22 -5.08 2.88
CA TYR A 123 13.21 -4.24 1.68
C TYR A 123 11.89 -4.39 0.90
N GLN A 124 11.42 -5.62 0.72
CA GLN A 124 10.14 -5.89 0.05
C GLN A 124 8.95 -5.27 0.81
N SER A 125 8.91 -5.41 2.14
CA SER A 125 7.85 -4.81 2.95
C SER A 125 7.86 -3.28 2.88
N ASN A 126 9.05 -2.64 2.85
CA ASN A 126 9.15 -1.20 2.63
C ASN A 126 8.56 -0.76 1.28
N LEU A 127 8.87 -1.48 0.20
CA LEU A 127 8.28 -1.20 -1.12
C LEU A 127 6.76 -1.37 -1.12
N MET A 128 6.27 -2.40 -0.43
CA MET A 128 4.84 -2.66 -0.31
C MET A 128 4.13 -1.55 0.47
N ILE A 129 4.72 -1.08 1.57
CA ILE A 129 4.22 0.06 2.35
C ILE A 129 4.17 1.33 1.50
N GLU A 130 5.20 1.63 0.72
CA GLU A 130 5.22 2.78 -0.19
C GLU A 130 4.10 2.68 -1.24
N HIS A 131 3.95 1.52 -1.86
CA HIS A 131 2.90 1.26 -2.85
C HIS A 131 1.49 1.42 -2.24
N LEU A 132 1.25 0.85 -1.06
CA LEU A 132 -0.03 0.97 -0.34
C LEU A 132 -0.32 2.43 0.06
N THR A 133 0.70 3.16 0.52
CA THR A 133 0.57 4.58 0.88
C THR A 133 0.19 5.42 -0.33
N LYS A 134 0.84 5.19 -1.49
CA LYS A 134 0.50 5.85 -2.74
C LYS A 134 -0.90 5.51 -3.21
N ARG A 135 -1.30 4.25 -3.11
CA ARG A 135 -2.67 3.81 -3.45
C ARG A 135 -3.71 4.47 -2.56
N LEU A 136 -3.43 4.64 -1.28
CA LEU A 136 -4.31 5.32 -0.32
C LEU A 136 -4.48 6.80 -0.67
N ASP A 137 -3.38 7.50 -1.00
CA ASP A 137 -3.43 8.88 -1.49
C ASP A 137 -4.28 9.01 -2.77
N ASP A 138 -4.07 8.12 -3.74
CA ASP A 138 -4.86 8.07 -4.97
C ASP A 138 -6.36 7.82 -4.71
N LEU A 139 -6.70 6.91 -3.79
CA LEU A 139 -8.09 6.64 -3.41
C LEU A 139 -8.71 7.83 -2.68
N THR A 140 -7.95 8.51 -1.83
CA THR A 140 -8.40 9.71 -1.12
C THR A 140 -8.68 10.85 -2.09
N LYS A 141 -7.80 11.07 -3.08
CA LYS A 141 -8.02 12.01 -4.18
C LYS A 141 -9.24 11.65 -5.02
N LYS A 142 -9.46 10.36 -5.30
CA LYS A 142 -10.67 9.89 -6.02
C LYS A 142 -11.94 10.16 -5.22
N LYS A 143 -11.92 9.96 -3.90
CA LYS A 143 -13.05 10.25 -3.01
C LYS A 143 -13.35 11.75 -2.98
N SER A 144 -12.34 12.61 -2.80
CA SER A 144 -12.53 14.06 -2.80
C SER A 144 -13.03 14.60 -4.15
N GLY A 145 -12.53 14.06 -5.27
CA GLY A 145 -13.03 14.35 -6.61
C GLY A 145 -14.50 13.98 -6.78
N ALA A 146 -14.89 12.77 -6.39
CA ALA A 146 -16.28 12.31 -6.46
C ALA A 146 -17.23 13.14 -5.58
N ILE A 147 -16.79 13.56 -4.39
CA ILE A 147 -17.56 14.47 -3.53
C ILE A 147 -17.79 15.81 -4.24
N SER A 148 -16.78 16.32 -4.92
CA SER A 148 -16.86 17.59 -5.65
C SER A 148 -17.82 17.48 -6.84
N GLU A 149 -17.76 16.38 -7.59
CA GLU A 149 -18.73 16.06 -8.64
C GLU A 149 -20.17 16.00 -8.11
N LEU A 150 -20.39 15.30 -6.99
CA LEU A 150 -21.71 15.17 -6.37
C LEU A 150 -22.27 16.52 -5.91
N LYS A 151 -21.43 17.40 -5.36
CA LYS A 151 -21.82 18.76 -4.98
C LYS A 151 -22.30 19.57 -6.18
N ILE A 152 -21.61 19.47 -7.32
CA ILE A 152 -22.01 20.15 -8.56
C ILE A 152 -23.35 19.59 -9.06
N LEU A 153 -23.50 18.27 -9.06
CA LEU A 153 -24.73 17.59 -9.46
C LEU A 153 -25.93 18.07 -8.61
N ASN A 154 -25.79 18.01 -7.28
CA ASN A 154 -26.84 18.43 -6.34
C ASN A 154 -27.20 19.91 -6.49
N SER A 155 -26.21 20.78 -6.71
CA SER A 155 -26.46 22.20 -6.97
C SER A 155 -27.31 22.43 -8.23
N ILE A 156 -27.07 21.66 -9.31
CA ILE A 156 -27.84 21.80 -10.56
C ILE A 156 -29.23 21.19 -10.43
N ILE A 157 -29.37 20.08 -9.69
CA ILE A 157 -30.69 19.51 -9.35
C ILE A 157 -31.53 20.57 -8.63
N GLN A 158 -30.98 21.21 -7.59
CA GLN A 158 -31.65 22.28 -6.85
C GLN A 158 -32.01 23.48 -7.74
N GLU A 159 -31.10 23.95 -8.61
CA GLU A 159 -31.37 25.02 -9.57
C GLU A 159 -32.58 24.67 -10.47
N LYS A 160 -32.66 23.43 -10.97
CA LYS A 160 -33.74 22.97 -11.85
C LYS A 160 -35.07 22.78 -11.13
N GLU A 161 -35.05 22.23 -9.92
CA GLU A 161 -36.25 22.08 -9.09
C GLU A 161 -36.88 23.45 -8.76
N GLN A 162 -36.05 24.45 -8.45
CA GLN A 162 -36.52 25.81 -8.19
C GLN A 162 -37.17 26.45 -9.42
N LEU A 163 -36.60 26.27 -10.62
CA LEU A 163 -37.17 26.76 -11.87
C LEU A 163 -38.54 26.14 -12.19
N ILE A 164 -38.71 24.85 -11.90
CA ILE A 164 -40.00 24.17 -12.09
C ILE A 164 -41.03 24.72 -11.10
N ARG A 165 -40.67 24.86 -9.82
CA ARG A 165 -41.56 25.40 -8.78
C ARG A 165 -41.98 26.84 -9.05
N SER A 166 -41.05 27.71 -9.47
CA SER A 166 -41.37 29.11 -9.80
C SER A 166 -42.25 29.22 -11.05
N SER A 167 -42.03 28.36 -12.06
CA SER A 167 -42.86 28.31 -13.27
C SER A 167 -44.29 27.81 -13.00
N GLN A 168 -44.46 26.90 -12.03
CA GLN A 168 -45.77 26.42 -11.59
C GLN A 168 -46.57 27.50 -10.84
N LEU A 169 -45.92 28.25 -9.94
CA LEU A 169 -46.55 29.37 -9.23
C LEU A 169 -47.04 30.44 -10.20
N VAL A 170 -46.25 30.83 -11.20
CA VAL A 170 -46.66 31.85 -12.21
C VAL A 170 -47.89 31.41 -13.02
N ARG A 171 -48.05 30.09 -13.27
CA ARG A 171 -49.25 29.55 -13.94
C ARG A 171 -50.49 29.53 -13.06
N GLU A 172 -50.34 29.36 -11.75
CA GLU A 172 -51.46 29.40 -10.80
C GLU A 172 -51.99 30.82 -10.57
N TYR A 173 -51.12 31.84 -10.64
CA TYR A 173 -51.53 33.25 -10.55
C TYR A 173 -52.06 33.86 -11.87
N SER A 174 -52.02 33.11 -12.98
CA SER A 174 -52.51 33.56 -14.30
C SER A 174 -53.84 32.93 -14.71
N LYS A 175 -54.55 32.28 -13.78
CA LYS A 175 -55.93 31.77 -13.94
C LYS A 175 -56.87 32.52 -13.00
#